data_AF-A0A4Q8ARX4-F1
#
_entry.id   AF-A0A4Q8ARX4-F1
#
_cell.length_a   1.000
_cell.length_b   1.000
_cell.length_c   1.000
_cell.angle_alpha   90.00
_cell.angle_beta   90.00
_cell.angle_gamma   90.00
#
_symmetry.space_group_name_H-M   'P 1'
#
loop_
_entity.id
_entity.type
_entity.pdbx_description
1 polymer ?
#
loop_
_entity_poly.entity_id
_entity_poly.type
_entity_poly.pdbx_seq_one_letter_code
_entity_poly.pdbx_strand_id
1 'polypeptide(L)'
;MATFDFDSLTLGEVATIEDLSNQSISTIADATSPKGKALAALAMVVKRRSGEPGFTFNQAMGLTLDQANEVIGLNEPEPGQDTDEGKGEPSDESAIE
;
A
#
# COMPACT_ATOMS: atom_id res chain seq x y z
N MET A 1 -8.06 -9.14 9.36
CA MET A 1 -7.56 -7.78 9.08
C MET A 1 -8.75 -6.95 8.65
N ALA A 2 -8.96 -5.74 9.20
CA ALA A 2 -10.10 -4.92 8.80
C ALA A 2 -9.77 -4.19 7.49
N THR A 3 -10.60 -4.39 6.46
CA THR A 3 -10.60 -3.60 5.24
C THR A 3 -10.70 -2.11 5.59
N PHE A 4 -9.92 -1.26 4.93
CA PHE A 4 -9.97 0.17 5.20
C PHE A 4 -11.32 0.77 4.84
N ASP A 5 -11.88 1.50 5.81
CA ASP A 5 -13.21 2.10 5.71
C ASP A 5 -13.10 3.56 5.24
N PHE A 6 -13.38 3.77 3.96
CA PHE A 6 -13.42 5.08 3.32
C PHE A 6 -14.53 5.98 3.86
N ASP A 7 -15.64 5.42 4.34
CA ASP A 7 -16.77 6.20 4.88
C ASP A 7 -16.44 6.80 6.27
N SER A 8 -15.44 6.23 6.95
CA SER A 8 -14.94 6.75 8.23
C SER A 8 -14.00 7.95 8.09
N LEU A 9 -13.69 8.38 6.87
CA LEU A 9 -12.81 9.52 6.62
C LEU A 9 -13.49 10.83 6.99
N THR A 10 -12.76 11.69 7.68
CA THR A 10 -13.18 13.08 7.87
C THR A 10 -13.08 13.85 6.56
N LEU A 11 -13.91 14.89 6.40
CA LEU A 11 -13.87 15.75 5.20
C LEU A 11 -12.49 16.36 4.96
N GLY A 12 -11.72 16.64 6.01
CA GLY A 12 -10.34 17.13 5.89
C GLY A 12 -9.38 16.07 5.33
N GLU A 13 -9.56 14.80 5.71
CA GLU A 13 -8.77 13.70 5.15
C GLU A 13 -9.14 13.43 3.70
N VAL A 14 -10.44 13.45 3.35
CA VAL A 14 -10.90 13.35 1.96
C VAL A 14 -10.27 14.47 1.13
N ALA A 15 -10.40 15.72 1.55
CA ALA A 15 -9.80 16.85 0.85
C ALA A 15 -8.28 16.73 0.70
N THR A 16 -7.59 16.23 1.73
CA THR A 16 -6.13 16.00 1.69
C THR A 16 -5.76 14.93 0.65
N ILE A 17 -6.52 13.83 0.58
CA ILE A 17 -6.30 12.76 -0.40
C ILE A 17 -6.52 13.31 -1.81
N GLU A 18 -7.60 14.06 -2.02
CA GLU A 18 -7.92 14.63 -3.34
C GLU A 18 -6.87 15.65 -3.80
N ASP A 19 -6.39 16.51 -2.90
CA ASP A 19 -5.35 17.51 -3.19
C ASP A 19 -4.00 16.85 -3.55
N LEU A 20 -3.57 15.85 -2.76
CA LEU A 20 -2.30 15.16 -2.98
C LEU A 20 -2.32 14.23 -4.21
N SER A 21 -3.47 13.61 -4.48
CA SER A 21 -3.65 12.71 -5.63
C SER A 21 -4.00 13.46 -6.92
N ASN A 22 -4.52 14.67 -6.80
CA ASN A 22 -5.11 15.45 -7.88
C ASN A 22 -6.23 14.68 -8.61
N GLN A 23 -6.98 13.91 -7.83
CA GLN A 23 -8.05 13.02 -8.28
C GLN A 23 -9.18 13.04 -7.25
N SER A 24 -10.41 12.82 -7.70
CA SER A 24 -11.53 12.66 -6.78
C SER A 24 -11.47 11.31 -6.08
N ILE A 25 -11.91 11.25 -4.82
CA ILE A 25 -11.94 10.00 -4.05
C ILE A 25 -12.73 8.89 -4.79
N SER A 26 -13.77 9.28 -5.54
CA SER A 26 -14.59 8.39 -6.36
C SER A 26 -13.84 7.71 -7.51
N THR A 27 -12.74 8.30 -7.98
CA THR A 27 -11.92 7.77 -9.08
C THR A 27 -10.84 6.79 -8.62
N ILE A 28 -10.57 6.69 -7.31
CA ILE A 28 -9.54 5.80 -6.76
C ILE A 28 -9.91 4.32 -6.95
N ALA A 29 -11.21 4.02 -6.95
CA ALA A 29 -11.73 2.68 -7.20
C ALA A 29 -11.57 2.23 -8.67
N ASP A 30 -11.40 3.16 -9.61
CA ASP A 30 -11.25 2.84 -11.04
C ASP A 30 -9.88 2.25 -11.33
N ALA A 31 -9.85 1.02 -11.84
CA ALA A 31 -8.64 0.27 -12.20
C ALA A 31 -7.78 0.97 -13.27
N THR A 32 -8.37 1.84 -14.09
CA THR A 32 -7.67 2.53 -15.20
C THR A 32 -7.06 3.86 -14.79
N SER A 33 -7.45 4.38 -13.63
CA SER A 33 -6.98 5.67 -13.13
C SER A 33 -5.59 5.55 -12.48
N PRO A 34 -4.70 6.55 -12.63
CA PRO A 34 -3.37 6.54 -12.00
C PRO A 34 -3.44 6.46 -10.47
N LYS A 35 -3.15 5.29 -9.89
CA LYS A 35 -3.36 5.04 -8.45
C LYS A 35 -2.19 5.39 -7.53
N GLY A 36 -0.99 5.59 -8.05
CA GLY A 36 0.22 5.72 -7.22
C GLY A 36 0.13 6.82 -6.16
N LYS A 37 -0.26 8.04 -6.56
CA LYS A 37 -0.41 9.16 -5.62
C LYS A 37 -1.61 9.00 -4.71
N ALA A 38 -2.71 8.44 -5.22
CA ALA A 38 -3.90 8.16 -4.42
C ALA A 38 -3.61 7.15 -3.30
N LEU A 39 -2.93 6.05 -3.63
CA LEU A 39 -2.50 5.04 -2.67
C LEU A 39 -1.49 5.62 -1.67
N ALA A 40 -0.52 6.43 -2.12
CA ALA A 40 0.39 7.11 -1.21
C ALA A 40 -0.35 8.06 -0.23
N ALA A 41 -1.33 8.82 -0.73
CA ALA A 41 -2.12 9.71 0.12
C ALA A 41 -2.98 8.93 1.13
N LEU A 42 -3.59 7.82 0.69
CA LEU A 42 -4.35 6.93 1.57
C LEU A 42 -3.45 6.29 2.64
N ALA A 43 -2.31 5.71 2.24
CA ALA A 43 -1.36 5.11 3.16
C ALA A 43 -0.88 6.11 4.21
N MET A 44 -0.66 7.37 3.81
CA MET A 44 -0.32 8.45 4.73
C MET A 44 -1.42 8.72 5.76
N VAL A 45 -2.67 8.83 5.32
CA VAL A 45 -3.82 9.04 6.22
C VAL A 45 -3.99 7.85 7.17
N VAL A 46 -3.89 6.62 6.67
CA VAL A 46 -3.98 5.40 7.49
C VAL A 46 -2.91 5.39 8.57
N LYS A 47 -1.64 5.62 8.19
CA LYS A 47 -0.51 5.66 9.13
C LYS A 47 -0.70 6.71 10.22
N ARG A 48 -1.18 7.89 9.86
CA ARG A 48 -1.50 8.96 10.82
C ARG A 48 -2.59 8.54 11.81
N ARG A 49 -3.63 7.86 11.34
CA ARG A 49 -4.72 7.33 12.19
C ARG A 49 -4.23 6.18 13.09
N SER A 50 -3.29 5.37 12.61
CA SER A 50 -2.71 4.24 13.35
C SER A 50 -1.65 4.64 14.40
N GLY A 51 -1.46 5.94 14.65
CA GLY A 51 -0.56 6.44 15.69
C GLY A 51 0.74 7.06 15.18
N GLU A 52 0.88 7.27 13.86
CA GLU A 52 2.05 7.93 13.26
C GLU A 52 1.68 9.31 12.65
N PRO A 53 1.25 10.32 13.46
CA PRO A 53 0.74 11.60 12.95
C PRO A 53 1.79 12.40 12.13
N GLY A 54 3.08 12.14 12.37
CA GLY A 54 4.19 12.76 11.64
C GLY A 54 4.49 12.14 10.28
N PHE A 55 3.84 11.03 9.92
CA PHE A 55 4.08 10.38 8.64
C PHE A 55 3.70 11.30 7.47
N THR A 56 4.56 11.39 6.46
CA THR A 56 4.46 12.37 5.37
C THR A 56 4.12 11.71 4.04
N PHE A 57 3.57 12.50 3.12
CA PHE A 57 3.26 12.04 1.77
C PHE A 57 4.50 11.51 1.02
N ASN A 58 5.64 12.19 1.16
CA ASN A 58 6.88 11.75 0.52
C ASN A 58 7.39 10.41 1.06
N GLN A 59 7.17 10.11 2.34
CA GLN A 59 7.46 8.79 2.89
C GLN A 59 6.52 7.73 2.32
N ALA A 60 5.24 8.06 2.15
CA ALA A 60 4.26 7.17 1.51
C ALA A 60 4.59 6.88 0.04
N MET A 61 5.10 7.86 -0.70
CA MET A 61 5.56 7.72 -2.10
C MET A 61 6.76 6.77 -2.24
N GLY A 62 7.48 6.48 -1.15
CA GLY A 62 8.57 5.51 -1.13
C GLY A 62 8.11 4.06 -0.91
N LEU A 63 6.82 3.83 -0.61
CA LEU A 63 6.28 2.50 -0.42
C LEU A 63 6.15 1.77 -1.76
N THR A 64 6.39 0.46 -1.74
CA THR A 64 5.98 -0.40 -2.87
C THR A 64 4.45 -0.50 -2.91
N LEU A 65 3.91 -0.93 -4.06
CA LEU A 65 2.46 -1.13 -4.20
C LEU A 65 1.92 -2.13 -3.18
N ASP A 66 2.69 -3.21 -2.93
CA ASP A 66 2.39 -4.24 -1.94
C ASP A 66 2.34 -3.65 -0.52
N GLN A 67 3.38 -2.92 -0.12
CA GLN A 67 3.43 -2.24 1.19
C GLN A 67 2.28 -1.24 1.35
N ALA A 68 1.95 -0.48 0.31
CA ALA A 68 0.81 0.44 0.34
C ALA A 68 -0.52 -0.32 0.51
N ASN A 69 -0.72 -1.43 -0.19
CA ASN A 69 -1.91 -2.27 -0.06
C ASN A 69 -2.02 -2.90 1.33
N GLU A 70 -0.90 -3.34 1.92
CA GLU A 70 -0.86 -3.85 3.30
C GLU A 70 -1.24 -2.76 4.30
N VAL A 71 -0.66 -1.56 4.15
CA VAL A 71 -0.97 -0.41 5.03
C VAL A 71 -2.44 -0.04 4.93
N ILE A 72 -3.00 0.03 3.73
CA ILE A 72 -4.40 0.42 3.49
C ILE A 72 -5.34 -0.80 3.69
N GLY A 73 -4.84 -1.98 4.01
CA GLY A 73 -5.69 -3.17 4.16
C GLY A 73 -6.50 -3.53 2.91
N LEU A 74 -5.96 -3.21 1.73
CA LEU A 74 -6.47 -3.63 0.41
C LEU A 74 -5.87 -4.96 -0.05
N ASN A 75 -4.97 -5.55 0.73
CA ASN A 75 -4.52 -6.91 0.50
C ASN A 75 -5.65 -7.87 0.89
N GLU A 76 -6.55 -8.14 -0.06
CA GLU A 76 -7.36 -9.35 0.01
C GLU A 76 -6.41 -10.55 -0.02
N PRO A 77 -6.53 -11.52 0.91
CA PRO A 77 -5.87 -12.80 0.68
C PRO A 77 -6.55 -13.42 -0.54
N GLU A 78 -5.97 -13.23 -1.73
CA GLU A 78 -6.23 -14.11 -2.86
C GLU A 78 -5.98 -15.54 -2.35
N PRO A 79 -6.98 -16.44 -2.34
CA PRO A 79 -6.77 -17.81 -1.93
C PRO A 79 -5.90 -18.48 -3.00
N GLY A 80 -4.57 -18.43 -2.84
CA GLY A 80 -3.64 -19.20 -3.68
C GLY A 80 -2.34 -18.54 -4.12
N GLN A 81 -1.82 -17.51 -3.46
CA GLN A 81 -0.42 -17.10 -3.69
C GLN A 81 0.48 -17.63 -2.58
N ASP A 82 0.93 -18.88 -2.77
CA ASP A 82 2.15 -19.40 -2.16
C ASP A 82 3.29 -18.40 -2.41
N THR A 83 3.78 -17.78 -1.35
CA THR A 83 5.08 -17.12 -1.36
C THR A 83 6.15 -18.22 -1.39
N ASP A 84 6.41 -18.77 -2.59
CA ASP A 84 7.66 -19.48 -2.87
C ASP A 84 8.77 -18.43 -2.96
N GLU A 85 9.31 -18.05 -1.80
CA GLU A 85 10.64 -17.49 -1.73
C GLU A 85 11.63 -18.57 -2.17
N GLY A 86 11.82 -18.67 -3.49
CA GLY A 86 12.87 -19.42 -4.14
C GLY A 86 14.23 -18.87 -3.72
N LYS A 87 14.66 -19.24 -2.52
CA LYS A 87 16.04 -19.10 -2.07
C LYS A 87 16.84 -20.17 -2.80
N GLY A 88 17.25 -19.83 -4.03
CA GLY A 88 18.22 -20.61 -4.77
C GLY A 88 19.51 -20.72 -3.98
N GLU A 89 19.72 -21.85 -3.33
CA GLU A 89 21.04 -22.36 -2.99
C GLU A 89 21.72 -22.77 -4.30
N PRO A 90 22.83 -22.15 -4.74
CA PRO A 90 23.70 -22.82 -5.67
C PRO A 90 24.42 -23.94 -4.93
N SER A 91 24.05 -25.17 -5.27
CA SER A 91 24.84 -26.37 -5.01
C SER A 91 26.17 -26.25 -5.77
N ASP A 92 27.28 -26.16 -5.06
CA ASP A 92 28.60 -26.51 -5.59
C ASP A 92 29.11 -27.73 -4.81
N GLU A 93 28.72 -28.89 -5.35
CA GLU A 93 29.29 -30.20 -5.06
C GLU A 93 30.56 -30.35 -5.91
N SER A 94 31.74 -30.52 -5.30
CA SER A 94 32.68 -31.62 -5.62
C SER A 94 34.12 -31.43 -5.11
N ALA A 95 34.57 -32.51 -4.48
CA ALA A 95 35.88 -33.16 -4.62
C ALA A 95 37.14 -32.51 -4.01
N ILE A 96 37.65 -33.16 -2.95
CA ILE A 96 38.97 -33.81 -2.77
C ILE A 96 38.98 -34.34 -1.31
N GLU A 97 39.33 -35.56 -0.93
CA GLU A 97 40.31 -36.55 -1.40
C GLU A 97 39.91 -37.95 -0.85
#